data_AF-A0A0L8IB88-F1
#
_entry.id   AF-A0A0L8IB88-F1
#
_cell.length_a   1.000
_cell.length_b   1.000
_cell.length_c   1.000
_cell.angle_alpha   90.00
_cell.angle_beta   90.00
_cell.angle_gamma   90.00
#
_symmetry.space_group_name_H-M   'P 1'
#
loop_
_entity.id
_entity.type
_entity.pdbx_description
1 polymer ?
#
loop_
_entity_poly.entity_id
_entity_poly.type
_entity_poly.pdbx_seq_one_letter_code
_entity_poly.pdbx_strand_id
1 'polypeptide(L)'
;MVKITVKRNDEPQFLHETTGDTSIDVLITNITNIYNGRLKIERICLELGELAKHGTTLPINMQGLTDEQITELKLKDEWAEKCRPSGGDVFNKDTMGRRNGIAPNEHMAGVLNKSSKEAKDMISKVSYIL
;
A
#
# COMPACT_ATOMS: atom_id res chain seq x y z
N MET A 1 3.59 -33.57 -9.56
CA MET A 1 3.39 -32.31 -8.81
C MET A 1 4.77 -31.86 -8.33
N VAL A 2 5.20 -30.66 -8.73
CA VAL A 2 6.53 -30.10 -8.45
C VAL A 2 6.33 -28.83 -7.62
N LYS A 3 7.10 -28.70 -6.53
CA LYS A 3 7.08 -27.52 -5.65
C LYS A 3 8.39 -26.76 -5.81
N ILE A 4 8.30 -25.49 -6.16
CA ILE A 4 9.45 -24.63 -6.46
C ILE A 4 9.50 -23.53 -5.41
N THR A 5 10.60 -23.47 -4.66
CA THR A 5 10.86 -22.38 -3.73
C THR A 5 11.46 -21.20 -4.48
N VAL A 6 10.69 -20.12 -4.59
CA VAL A 6 11.17 -18.86 -5.18
C VAL A 6 11.99 -18.11 -4.13
N LYS A 7 13.23 -17.78 -4.46
CA LYS A 7 14.16 -17.06 -3.58
C LYS A 7 14.58 -15.72 -4.19
N ARG A 8 14.96 -14.79 -3.32
CA ARG A 8 15.65 -13.55 -3.69
C ARG A 8 16.78 -13.33 -2.69
N ASN A 9 18.02 -13.25 -3.16
CA ASN A 9 19.21 -13.10 -2.30
C ASN A 9 19.25 -14.15 -1.17
N ASP A 10 19.08 -15.43 -1.53
CA ASP A 10 19.00 -16.58 -0.61
C ASP A 10 17.81 -16.62 0.36
N GLU A 11 17.04 -15.53 0.47
CA GLU A 11 15.82 -15.47 1.26
C GLU A 11 14.63 -16.11 0.52
N PRO A 12 13.96 -17.13 1.11
CA PRO A 12 12.71 -17.67 0.59
C PRO A 12 11.62 -16.60 0.55
N GLN A 13 10.95 -16.49 -0.59
CA GLN A 13 9.85 -15.55 -0.82
C GLN A 13 8.51 -16.27 -0.72
N PHE A 14 8.32 -17.30 -1.53
CA PHE A 14 7.13 -18.14 -1.57
C PHE A 14 7.37 -19.48 -2.24
N LEU A 15 6.41 -20.39 -2.07
CA LEU A 15 6.35 -21.67 -2.75
C LEU A 15 5.38 -21.56 -3.93
N HIS A 16 5.80 -22.04 -5.10
CA HIS A 16 4.95 -22.15 -6.29
C HIS A 16 4.79 -23.63 -6.65
N GLU A 17 3.56 -24.06 -6.85
CA GLU A 17 3.22 -25.43 -7.24
C GLU A 17 2.91 -25.51 -8.74
N THR A 18 3.47 -26.52 -9.41
CA THR A 18 3.29 -26.71 -10.86
C THR A 18 3.46 -28.17 -11.28
N THR A 19 3.31 -28.48 -12.57
CA THR A 19 3.55 -29.81 -13.16
C THR A 19 4.93 -29.86 -13.83
N GLY A 20 5.49 -31.07 -13.96
CA GLY A 20 6.78 -31.26 -14.67
C GLY A 20 6.70 -30.92 -16.17
N ASP A 21 5.49 -30.86 -16.72
CA ASP A 21 5.22 -30.58 -18.13
C ASP A 21 5.09 -29.09 -18.44
N THR A 22 5.09 -28.22 -17.40
CA THR A 22 4.97 -26.77 -17.60
C THR A 22 6.24 -26.22 -18.22
N SER A 23 6.10 -25.49 -19.34
CA SER A 23 7.26 -24.87 -19.99
C SER A 23 7.89 -23.79 -19.11
N ILE A 24 9.19 -23.58 -19.29
CA ILE A 24 9.95 -22.59 -18.53
C ILE A 24 9.38 -21.18 -18.71
N ASP A 25 8.96 -20.81 -19.92
CA ASP A 25 8.42 -19.47 -20.20
C ASP A 25 7.10 -19.21 -19.44
N VAL A 26 6.22 -20.20 -19.39
CA VAL A 26 4.96 -20.14 -18.63
C VAL A 26 5.26 -20.05 -17.14
N LEU A 27 6.20 -20.87 -16.65
CA LEU A 27 6.64 -20.86 -15.26
C LEU A 27 7.18 -19.49 -14.83
N ILE A 28 8.08 -18.89 -15.62
CA ILE A 28 8.66 -17.57 -15.35
C ILE A 28 7.57 -16.50 -15.32
N THR A 29 6.65 -16.53 -16.27
CA THR A 29 5.53 -15.57 -16.35
C THR A 29 4.65 -15.66 -15.11
N ASN A 30 4.29 -16.87 -14.69
CA ASN A 30 3.46 -17.10 -13.51
C ASN A 30 4.14 -16.62 -12.22
N ILE A 31 5.40 -17.00 -12.01
CA ILE A 31 6.18 -16.58 -10.85
C ILE A 31 6.31 -15.05 -10.80
N THR A 32 6.57 -14.42 -11.95
CA THR A 32 6.72 -12.97 -12.06
C THR A 32 5.41 -12.24 -11.73
N ASN A 33 4.28 -12.75 -12.21
CA ASN A 33 2.96 -12.20 -11.89
C ASN A 33 2.66 -12.28 -10.39
N ILE A 34 2.92 -13.42 -9.76
CA ILE A 34 2.74 -13.61 -8.32
C ILE A 34 3.64 -12.65 -7.53
N TYR A 35 4.93 -12.60 -7.87
CA TYR A 35 5.89 -11.74 -7.19
C TYR A 35 5.50 -10.26 -7.29
N ASN A 36 5.16 -9.79 -8.48
CA ASN A 36 4.71 -8.41 -8.70
C ASN A 36 3.37 -8.12 -8.00
N GLY A 37 2.46 -9.09 -7.94
CA GLY A 37 1.20 -8.98 -7.20
C GLY A 37 1.43 -8.74 -5.72
N ARG A 38 2.35 -9.50 -5.10
CA ARG A 38 2.75 -9.33 -3.70
C ARG A 38 3.31 -7.93 -3.44
N LEU A 39 4.22 -7.45 -4.29
CA LEU A 39 4.78 -6.10 -4.18
C LEU A 39 3.71 -5.01 -4.28
N LYS A 40 2.70 -5.19 -5.15
CA LYS A 40 1.57 -4.25 -5.26
C LYS A 40 0.75 -4.21 -3.97
N ILE A 41 0.45 -5.38 -3.39
CA ILE A 41 -0.29 -5.47 -2.12
C ILE A 41 0.51 -4.79 -1.00
N GLU A 42 1.81 -5.06 -0.90
CA GLU A 42 2.69 -4.40 0.09
C GLU A 42 2.65 -2.87 -0.05
N ARG A 43 2.74 -2.36 -1.28
CA ARG A 43 2.67 -0.92 -1.57
C ARG A 43 1.34 -0.31 -1.14
N ILE A 44 0.21 -0.96 -1.45
CA ILE A 44 -1.12 -0.51 -1.02
C ILE A 44 -1.19 -0.49 0.51
N CYS A 45 -0.72 -1.54 1.16
CA CYS A 45 -0.74 -1.66 2.62
C CYS A 45 0.11 -0.58 3.32
N LEU A 46 1.22 -0.15 2.71
CA LEU A 46 2.02 0.98 3.19
C LEU A 46 1.24 2.29 3.05
N GLU A 47 0.65 2.56 1.89
CA GLU A 47 -0.14 3.78 1.65
C GLU A 47 -1.41 3.85 2.52
N LEU A 48 -2.01 2.71 2.86
CA LEU A 48 -3.12 2.61 3.81
C LEU A 48 -2.69 2.99 5.24
N GLY A 49 -1.48 2.60 5.65
CA GLY A 49 -0.93 2.99 6.96
C GLY A 49 -0.72 4.50 7.06
N GLU A 50 -0.20 5.12 6.00
CA GLU A 50 -0.01 6.57 5.95
C GLU A 50 -1.34 7.32 5.81
N LEU A 51 -2.33 6.75 5.12
CA LEU A 51 -3.70 7.26 5.10
C LEU A 51 -4.34 7.25 6.48
N ALA A 52 -4.17 6.15 7.22
CA ALA A 52 -4.71 6.01 8.57
C ALA A 52 -4.10 7.03 9.54
N LYS A 53 -2.83 7.43 9.34
CA LYS A 53 -2.14 8.39 10.20
C LYS A 53 -2.35 9.84 9.82
N HIS A 54 -2.34 10.16 8.53
CA HIS A 54 -2.18 11.53 8.04
C HIS A 54 -3.26 11.98 7.05
N GLY A 55 -4.24 11.13 6.76
CA GLY A 55 -5.31 11.48 5.81
C GLY A 55 -4.89 11.35 4.36
N THR A 56 -5.68 11.91 3.46
CA THR A 56 -5.47 11.78 2.01
C THR A 56 -4.24 12.54 1.53
N THR A 57 -3.67 12.09 0.41
CA THR A 57 -2.57 12.80 -0.26
C THR A 57 -3.03 14.18 -0.70
N LEU A 58 -2.15 15.18 -0.62
CA LEU A 58 -2.35 16.52 -1.19
C LEU A 58 -2.28 16.47 -2.72
N PRO A 59 -2.91 17.43 -3.43
CA PRO A 59 -2.75 17.61 -4.87
C PRO A 59 -1.29 17.60 -5.31
N ILE A 60 -1.02 17.01 -6.48
CA ILE A 60 0.37 16.83 -6.98
C ILE A 60 1.11 18.18 -7.04
N ASN A 61 0.41 19.26 -7.37
CA ASN A 61 0.93 20.62 -7.40
C ASN A 61 1.15 21.26 -6.02
N MET A 62 0.74 20.60 -4.93
CA MET A 62 0.92 21.03 -3.55
C MET A 62 1.90 20.16 -2.75
N GLN A 63 2.18 18.93 -3.21
CA GLN A 63 3.09 18.03 -2.50
C GLN A 63 4.52 18.59 -2.48
N GLY A 64 5.11 18.65 -1.28
CA GLY A 64 6.48 19.13 -1.07
C GLY A 64 6.64 20.65 -1.05
N LEU A 65 5.54 21.42 -1.17
CA LEU A 65 5.54 22.85 -0.93
C LEU A 65 5.36 23.15 0.55
N THR A 66 5.89 24.28 1.02
CA THR A 66 5.61 24.77 2.36
C THR A 66 4.22 25.41 2.45
N ASP A 67 3.69 25.53 3.67
CA ASP A 67 2.37 26.15 3.89
C ASP A 67 2.35 27.61 3.41
N GLU A 68 3.48 28.31 3.50
CA GLU A 68 3.65 29.67 2.98
C GLU A 68 3.55 29.72 1.45
N GLN A 69 4.25 28.81 0.75
CA GLN A 69 4.21 28.72 -0.71
C GLN A 69 2.82 28.37 -1.23
N ILE A 70 2.12 27.46 -0.55
CA ILE A 70 0.73 27.10 -0.87
C ILE A 70 -0.18 28.33 -0.77
N THR A 71 -0.01 29.13 0.28
CA THR A 71 -0.79 30.35 0.52
C THR A 71 -0.49 31.43 -0.52
N GLU A 72 0.79 31.66 -0.84
CA GLU A 72 1.23 32.64 -1.83
C GLU A 72 0.72 32.30 -3.24
N LEU A 73 0.81 31.03 -3.63
CA LEU A 73 0.32 30.51 -4.90
C LEU A 73 -1.20 30.32 -4.93
N LYS A 74 -1.89 30.54 -3.80
CA LYS A 74 -3.34 30.39 -3.61
C LYS A 74 -3.84 29.00 -4.03
N LEU A 75 -3.03 27.97 -3.80
CA LEU A 75 -3.39 26.58 -4.09
C LEU A 75 -4.43 26.08 -3.08
N LYS A 76 -5.33 25.22 -3.54
CA LYS A 76 -6.41 24.67 -2.70
C LYS A 76 -6.42 23.15 -2.80
N ASP A 77 -6.56 22.50 -1.64
CA ASP A 77 -6.81 21.07 -1.59
C ASP A 77 -8.28 20.79 -1.92
N GLU A 78 -8.54 20.40 -3.18
CA GLU A 78 -9.89 20.02 -3.61
C GLU A 78 -10.39 18.70 -2.99
N TRP A 79 -9.47 17.90 -2.43
CA TRP A 79 -9.78 16.58 -1.88
C TRP A 79 -10.09 16.65 -0.39
N ALA A 80 -9.60 17.68 0.32
CA ALA A 80 -9.89 17.90 1.74
C ALA A 80 -11.38 17.80 2.08
N GLU A 81 -12.25 18.37 1.24
CA GLU A 81 -13.70 18.32 1.44
C GLU A 81 -14.34 17.08 0.81
N LYS A 82 -13.91 16.67 -0.39
CA LYS A 82 -14.49 15.52 -1.11
C LYS A 82 -14.21 14.18 -0.42
N CYS A 83 -13.06 14.07 0.23
CA CYS A 83 -12.57 12.83 0.83
C CYS A 83 -12.53 12.90 2.35
N ARG A 84 -13.26 13.83 2.96
CA ARG A 84 -13.34 13.93 4.43
C ARG A 84 -13.94 12.65 5.02
N PRO A 85 -13.31 12.03 6.03
CA PRO A 85 -13.84 10.85 6.68
C PRO A 85 -15.25 11.08 7.25
N SER A 86 -16.21 10.24 6.88
CA SER A 86 -17.62 10.40 7.31
C SER A 86 -17.82 10.25 8.82
N GLY A 87 -16.91 9.52 9.50
CA GLY A 87 -16.94 9.31 10.95
C GLY A 87 -16.25 10.39 11.77
N GLY A 88 -15.84 11.50 11.16
CA GLY A 88 -15.04 12.56 11.78
C GLY A 88 -13.54 12.38 11.54
N ASP A 89 -12.84 13.51 11.61
CA ASP A 89 -11.41 13.61 11.37
C ASP A 89 -10.62 14.04 12.61
N VAL A 90 -9.36 13.62 12.65
CA VAL A 90 -8.35 14.03 13.64
C VAL A 90 -7.19 14.67 12.88
N PHE A 91 -6.79 15.86 13.29
CA PHE A 91 -5.68 16.53 12.65
C PHE A 91 -4.33 15.92 13.10
N ASN A 92 -3.57 15.39 12.14
CA ASN A 92 -2.22 14.89 12.34
C ASN A 92 -1.34 15.17 11.12
N LYS A 93 -0.56 16.24 11.19
CA LYS A 93 0.25 16.74 10.08
C LYS A 93 1.28 15.72 9.60
N ASP A 94 1.38 15.57 8.28
CA ASP A 94 2.46 14.83 7.62
C ASP A 94 3.72 15.71 7.56
N THR A 95 4.80 15.25 8.19
CA THR A 95 6.09 15.96 8.19
C THR A 95 6.75 15.99 6.82
N MET A 96 6.41 15.06 5.93
CA MET A 96 6.93 15.02 4.57
C MET A 96 6.16 15.93 3.61
N GLY A 97 5.04 16.53 4.03
CA GLY A 97 4.23 17.42 3.21
C GLY A 97 3.58 16.74 1.99
N ARG A 98 3.29 15.43 2.08
CA ARG A 98 2.61 14.66 1.02
C ARG A 98 1.12 14.53 1.27
N ARG A 99 0.66 14.59 2.53
CA ARG A 99 -0.73 14.39 2.95
C ARG A 99 -1.28 15.62 3.68
N ASN A 100 -2.60 15.76 3.66
CA ASN A 100 -3.28 16.96 4.16
C ASN A 100 -3.42 17.03 5.68
N GLY A 101 -3.10 15.94 6.39
CA GLY A 101 -3.17 15.86 7.84
C GLY A 101 -4.58 15.59 8.38
N ILE A 102 -5.60 15.45 7.53
CA ILE A 102 -6.99 15.18 7.92
C ILE A 102 -7.15 13.66 8.06
N ALA A 103 -6.65 13.11 9.17
CA ALA A 103 -6.63 11.69 9.42
C ALA A 103 -8.03 11.16 9.85
N PRO A 104 -8.37 9.90 9.53
CA PRO A 104 -9.58 9.28 10.05
C PRO A 104 -9.54 9.12 11.57
N ASN A 105 -10.71 9.00 12.20
CA ASN A 105 -10.80 8.67 13.62
C ASN A 105 -10.12 7.33 13.98
N GLU A 106 -9.84 7.11 15.27
CA GLU A 106 -9.11 5.93 15.76
C GLU A 106 -9.76 4.61 15.34
N HIS A 107 -11.09 4.53 15.35
CA HIS A 107 -11.82 3.33 14.96
C HIS A 107 -11.61 2.97 13.48
N MET A 108 -11.78 3.95 12.58
CA MET A 108 -11.57 3.78 11.14
C MET A 108 -10.09 3.50 10.81
N ALA A 109 -9.17 4.21 11.45
CA ALA A 109 -7.74 3.93 11.36
C ALA A 109 -7.42 2.49 11.79
N GLY A 110 -8.07 2.01 12.85
CA GLY A 110 -8.00 0.63 13.31
C GLY A 110 -8.43 -0.39 12.25
N VAL A 111 -9.55 -0.12 11.55
CA VAL A 111 -10.01 -0.97 10.43
C VAL A 111 -8.98 -1.01 9.31
N LEU A 112 -8.46 0.14 8.86
CA LEU A 112 -7.45 0.22 7.81
C LEU A 112 -6.18 -0.57 8.17
N ASN A 113 -5.69 -0.41 9.40
CA ASN A 113 -4.50 -1.10 9.88
C ASN A 113 -4.73 -2.61 10.02
N LYS A 114 -5.91 -3.02 10.50
CA LYS A 114 -6.28 -4.44 10.60
C LYS A 114 -6.35 -5.08 9.21
N SER A 115 -7.05 -4.48 8.25
CA SER A 115 -7.14 -4.99 6.88
C SER A 115 -5.78 -5.02 6.18
N SER A 116 -4.94 -4.00 6.40
CA SER A 116 -3.55 -3.97 5.90
C SER A 116 -2.72 -5.11 6.47
N LYS A 117 -2.87 -5.42 7.76
CA LYS A 117 -2.21 -6.55 8.41
C LYS A 117 -2.69 -7.88 7.85
N GLU A 118 -4.00 -8.09 7.77
CA GLU A 118 -4.59 -9.32 7.20
C GLU A 118 -4.11 -9.56 5.76
N ALA A 119 -4.08 -8.52 4.93
CA ALA A 119 -3.56 -8.60 3.56
C ALA A 119 -2.08 -8.99 3.51
N LYS A 120 -1.24 -8.40 4.38
CA LYS A 120 0.18 -8.75 4.51
C LYS A 120 0.39 -10.18 4.99
N ASP A 121 -0.41 -10.63 5.95
CA ASP A 121 -0.35 -11.98 6.48
C ASP A 121 -0.70 -13.01 5.40
N MET A 122 -1.73 -12.73 4.57
CA MET A 122 -2.12 -13.58 3.43
C MET A 122 -1.00 -13.73 2.39
N ILE A 123 -0.18 -12.72 2.16
CA ILE A 123 0.94 -12.80 1.21
C ILE A 123 2.26 -13.18 1.88
N SER A 124 2.29 -13.45 3.18
CA SER A 124 3.52 -13.75 3.90
C SER A 124 4.11 -15.12 3.49
N LYS A 125 5.35 -15.39 3.93
CA LYS A 125 6.22 -16.49 3.47
C LYS A 125 5.63 -17.92 3.59
N VAL A 126 4.53 -18.10 4.34
CA VAL A 126 3.92 -19.41 4.67
C VAL A 126 2.71 -19.74 3.80
N SER A 127 2.21 -18.80 2.99
CA SER A 127 1.02 -19.02 2.19
C SER A 127 1.31 -19.87 0.96
N TYR A 128 0.69 -21.05 0.89
CA TYR A 128 0.62 -21.86 -0.34
C TYR A 128 -0.18 -21.09 -1.37
N ILE A 129 0.48 -20.68 -2.46
CA ILE A 129 -0.22 -20.12 -3.62
C ILE A 129 -0.42 -21.29 -4.58
N LEU A 130 -1.65 -21.81 -4.58
CA LEU A 130 -2.13 -22.90 -5.45
C LEU A 130 -2.13 -22.47 -6.92
#